data_AF-A0A8R2D5W5-F1
#
_entry.id   AF-A0A8R2D5W5-F1
#
_cell.length_a   1.000
_cell.length_b   1.000
_cell.length_c   1.000
_cell.angle_alpha   90.00
_cell.angle_beta   90.00
_cell.angle_gamma   90.00
#
_symmetry.space_group_name_H-M   'P 1'
#
loop_
_entity.id
_entity.type
_entity.pdbx_description
1 polymer ?
#
loop_
_entity_poly.entity_id
_entity_poly.type
_entity_poly.pdbx_seq_one_letter_code
_entity_poly.pdbx_strand_id
1 'polypeptide(L)'
;MDTNCVEKTATMTADDERRHVIPSLLKSAYHACTELQRNKYDELEAPDVNFRICCQSIFQIIKLNTESGCFDSLGDRRYMYYKVLLVVRNKLIKNICEKAAFHGHIDCLKISREIGVPWCNSSQRFQSECEPTEFHRIMYSRSHGHKLSVPSYDSSRWAQSACDQAAVSGNLDCLIYAHENGSQWSIFTCCIAAAEGNLECLRYAHENGCPWNVNTCIAAASGGHLNCLKYVHENGFALDKFTCSKAARNGYLDILRYAHENGCPWDTLTCSNAARHGNLDCLRYAHENGCPWDTLTCSDAARHGHLDCLRYARENGCPWNRLTCFNAAKNGRQDCLEYALKNGCPNY
;
A
#
# COMPACT_ATOMS: atom_id res chain seq x y z
N MET A 1 -72.53 -1.20 24.75
CA MET A 1 -72.60 -0.92 23.30
C MET A 1 -71.82 0.37 23.10
N ASP A 2 -70.49 0.29 23.10
CA ASP A 2 -69.60 0.05 21.92
C ASP A 2 -69.41 1.37 21.13
N THR A 3 -68.23 1.85 20.72
CA THR A 3 -66.90 1.25 20.50
C THR A 3 -65.83 2.34 20.23
N ASN A 4 -64.56 2.03 20.56
CA ASN A 4 -63.29 2.43 19.92
C ASN A 4 -62.80 3.90 19.84
N CYS A 5 -61.73 4.18 20.59
CA CYS A 5 -60.49 4.66 19.97
C CYS A 5 -59.26 4.10 20.72
N VAL A 6 -58.36 3.51 19.95
CA VAL A 6 -57.22 2.71 20.38
C VAL A 6 -56.05 3.65 20.72
N GLU A 7 -55.57 3.61 21.97
CA GLU A 7 -54.23 4.08 22.33
C GLU A 7 -53.20 3.09 21.77
N LYS A 8 -52.53 3.47 20.68
CA LYS A 8 -51.27 2.84 20.27
C LYS A 8 -50.12 3.58 20.95
N THR A 9 -49.58 2.98 22.00
CA THR A 9 -48.26 3.27 22.54
C THR A 9 -47.22 3.05 21.43
N ALA A 10 -46.64 4.15 20.93
CA ALA A 10 -45.50 4.09 20.04
C ALA A 10 -44.26 3.71 20.86
N THR A 11 -43.78 2.49 20.63
CA THR A 11 -42.47 2.01 21.08
C THR A 11 -41.37 2.89 20.50
N MET A 12 -40.59 3.53 21.37
CA MET A 12 -39.33 4.21 21.03
C MET A 12 -38.38 3.18 20.41
N THR A 13 -38.00 3.40 19.15
CA THR A 13 -37.02 2.57 18.44
C THR A 13 -35.59 2.93 18.88
N ALA A 14 -34.75 1.90 18.99
CA ALA A 14 -33.39 1.88 19.53
C ALA A 14 -32.32 2.64 18.71
N ASP A 15 -32.57 3.89 18.31
CA ASP A 15 -31.64 4.69 17.48
C ASP A 15 -30.93 5.82 18.26
N ASP A 16 -31.22 5.99 19.55
CA ASP A 16 -30.81 7.17 20.34
C ASP A 16 -29.61 6.93 21.29
N GLU A 17 -28.92 5.78 21.18
CA GLU A 17 -27.80 5.43 22.07
C GLU A 17 -26.38 5.56 21.46
N ARG A 18 -26.22 6.15 20.27
CA ARG A 18 -24.87 6.47 19.76
C ARG A 18 -24.40 7.83 20.29
N ARG A 19 -23.92 7.85 21.55
CA ARG A 19 -23.11 8.97 22.05
C ARG A 19 -21.79 9.03 21.29
N HIS A 20 -21.80 9.76 20.18
CA HIS A 20 -20.60 10.07 19.41
C HIS A 20 -19.77 11.09 20.19
N VAL A 21 -18.60 10.65 20.69
CA VAL A 21 -17.59 11.54 21.26
C VAL A 21 -17.14 12.49 20.14
N ILE A 22 -17.41 13.78 20.33
CA ILE A 22 -17.00 14.90 19.48
C ILE A 22 -15.47 14.85 19.33
N PRO A 23 -14.87 15.20 18.15
CA PRO A 23 -13.42 15.35 18.03
C PRO A 23 -12.90 16.17 19.20
N SER A 24 -11.80 15.75 19.81
CA SER A 24 -11.28 16.41 21.01
C SER A 24 -11.40 17.93 20.87
N LEU A 25 -12.05 18.60 21.83
CA LEU A 25 -12.26 20.07 21.83
C LEU A 25 -10.98 20.84 21.48
N LEU A 26 -9.83 20.25 21.81
CA LEU A 26 -8.47 20.63 21.43
C LEU A 26 -8.27 20.87 19.92
N LYS A 27 -8.77 19.96 19.07
CA LYS A 27 -8.65 20.05 17.61
C LYS A 27 -9.38 21.27 17.05
N SER A 28 -10.57 21.54 17.59
CA SER A 28 -11.38 22.70 17.21
C SER A 28 -10.81 24.01 17.73
N ALA A 29 -10.25 24.00 18.95
CA ALA A 29 -9.64 25.18 19.56
C ALA A 29 -8.45 25.71 18.74
N TYR A 30 -7.53 24.84 18.30
CA TYR A 30 -6.37 25.23 17.49
C TYR A 30 -6.73 25.96 16.17
N HIS A 31 -7.82 25.54 15.52
CA HIS A 31 -8.29 26.16 14.27
C HIS A 31 -9.10 27.45 14.51
N ALA A 32 -9.66 27.63 15.71
CA ALA A 32 -10.25 28.89 16.12
C ALA A 32 -9.20 29.95 16.48
N CYS A 33 -7.96 29.54 16.79
CA CYS A 33 -6.86 30.44 17.12
C CYS A 33 -6.35 31.24 15.90
N THR A 34 -5.95 32.50 16.14
CA THR A 34 -5.12 33.28 15.21
C THR A 34 -3.72 32.69 15.10
N GLU A 35 -2.95 33.10 14.09
CA GLU A 35 -1.56 32.65 13.93
C GLU A 35 -0.70 32.97 15.15
N LEU A 36 -0.88 34.16 15.74
CA LEU A 36 -0.18 34.57 16.96
C LEU A 36 -0.57 33.73 18.18
N GLN A 37 -1.84 33.31 18.28
CA GLN A 37 -2.34 32.46 19.35
C GLN A 37 -1.89 31.00 19.17
N ARG A 38 -1.75 30.52 17.93
CA ARG A 38 -1.18 29.21 17.64
C ARG A 38 0.29 29.14 18.07
N ASN A 39 1.09 30.15 17.78
CA ASN A 39 2.49 30.17 18.21
C ASN A 39 2.62 30.05 19.74
N LYS A 40 1.75 30.73 20.50
CA LYS A 40 1.68 30.58 21.96
C LYS A 40 1.16 29.23 22.42
N TYR A 41 0.29 28.61 21.63
CA TYR A 41 -0.23 27.28 21.90
C TYR A 41 0.85 26.20 21.68
N ASP A 42 1.67 26.35 20.64
CA ASP A 42 2.81 25.48 20.35
C ASP A 42 3.92 25.58 21.42
N GLU A 43 3.93 26.65 22.22
CA GLU A 43 4.78 26.84 23.40
C GLU A 43 4.23 26.18 24.67
N LEU A 44 2.97 25.71 24.68
CA LEU A 44 2.39 25.00 25.83
C LEU A 44 2.83 23.53 25.80
N GLU A 45 3.00 22.90 26.97
CA GLU A 45 3.09 21.45 27.13
C GLU A 45 1.74 20.76 26.87
N ALA A 46 1.11 21.07 25.73
CA ALA A 46 -0.10 20.43 25.27
C ALA A 46 0.25 19.11 24.54
N PRO A 47 -0.63 18.10 24.58
CA PRO A 47 -0.44 16.88 23.79
C PRO A 47 -0.31 17.24 22.30
N ASP A 48 0.67 16.65 21.61
CA ASP A 48 0.86 16.86 20.17
C ASP A 48 -0.40 16.41 19.42
N VAL A 49 -1.06 17.38 18.79
CA VAL A 49 -2.27 17.12 18.01
C VAL A 49 -1.84 16.90 16.56
N ASN A 50 -1.88 15.64 16.12
CA ASN A 50 -1.58 15.26 14.74
C ASN A 50 -2.60 15.88 13.75
N PHE A 51 -2.37 17.14 13.37
CA PHE A 51 -3.19 17.84 12.38
C PHE A 51 -2.72 17.50 10.97
N ARG A 52 -3.63 16.93 10.18
CA ARG A 52 -3.39 16.60 8.78
C ARG A 52 -4.40 17.28 7.88
N ILE A 53 -4.15 17.15 6.59
CA ILE A 53 -4.95 17.80 5.56
C ILE A 53 -6.44 17.42 5.63
N CYS A 54 -6.79 16.20 6.08
CA CYS A 54 -8.17 15.80 6.31
C CYS A 54 -8.86 16.64 7.39
N CYS A 55 -8.16 16.99 8.48
CA CYS A 55 -8.69 17.87 9.54
C CYS A 55 -8.98 19.27 8.97
N GLN A 56 -7.98 19.84 8.27
CA GLN A 56 -8.09 21.17 7.66
C GLN A 56 -9.25 21.25 6.68
N SER A 57 -9.45 20.22 5.86
CA SER A 57 -10.56 20.17 4.90
C SER A 57 -11.92 20.18 5.58
N ILE A 58 -12.09 19.43 6.67
CA ILE A 58 -13.35 19.39 7.42
C ILE A 58 -13.64 20.76 8.04
N PHE A 59 -12.64 21.37 8.71
CA PHE A 59 -12.82 22.71 9.28
C PHE A 59 -13.12 23.77 8.23
N GLN A 60 -12.49 23.69 7.05
CA GLN A 60 -12.77 24.59 5.94
C GLN A 60 -14.22 24.43 5.43
N ILE A 61 -14.73 23.20 5.34
CA ILE A 61 -16.13 22.95 4.95
C ILE A 61 -17.08 23.56 5.97
N ILE A 62 -16.83 23.34 7.27
CA ILE A 62 -17.66 23.88 8.35
C ILE A 62 -17.64 25.41 8.29
N LYS A 63 -16.46 26.02 8.22
CA LYS A 63 -16.28 27.48 8.16
C LYS A 63 -17.04 28.11 7.00
N LEU A 64 -16.93 27.56 5.79
CA LEU A 64 -17.62 28.09 4.62
C LEU A 64 -19.15 27.97 4.71
N ASN A 65 -19.67 26.90 5.32
CA ASN A 65 -21.10 26.79 5.57
C ASN A 65 -21.56 27.85 6.59
N THR A 66 -20.78 28.11 7.64
CA THR A 66 -21.09 29.14 8.65
C THR A 66 -21.07 30.55 8.06
N GLU A 67 -20.05 30.88 7.25
CA GLU A 67 -19.92 32.19 6.60
C GLU A 67 -21.04 32.48 5.60
N SER A 68 -21.69 31.45 5.06
CA SER A 68 -22.81 31.63 4.13
C SER A 68 -24.09 32.19 4.77
N GLY A 69 -24.21 32.16 6.11
CA GLY A 69 -25.37 32.68 6.85
C GLY A 69 -26.68 31.88 6.70
N CYS A 70 -26.71 30.83 5.87
CA CYS A 70 -27.91 30.06 5.51
C CYS A 70 -27.81 28.59 5.95
N PHE A 71 -27.05 28.28 7.00
CA PHE A 71 -26.88 26.90 7.46
C PHE A 71 -28.01 26.47 8.43
N ASP A 72 -28.90 25.60 7.95
CA ASP A 72 -29.82 24.87 8.82
C ASP A 72 -29.18 23.55 9.28
N SER A 73 -28.84 23.47 10.57
CA SER A 73 -28.17 22.31 11.16
C SER A 73 -28.95 20.98 11.07
N LEU A 74 -30.27 21.04 10.89
CA LEU A 74 -31.15 19.86 10.83
C LEU A 74 -31.33 19.37 9.39
N GLY A 75 -31.57 20.27 8.43
CA GLY A 75 -31.77 19.92 7.02
C GLY A 75 -30.49 19.79 6.20
N ASP A 76 -29.44 20.56 6.51
CA ASP A 76 -28.31 20.75 5.60
C ASP A 76 -27.09 19.89 5.90
N ARG A 77 -27.04 19.21 7.07
CA ARG A 77 -25.83 18.51 7.53
C ARG A 77 -25.24 17.61 6.45
N ARG A 78 -26.07 16.76 5.82
CA ARG A 78 -25.65 15.83 4.76
C ARG A 78 -25.34 16.48 3.41
N TYR A 79 -25.61 17.78 3.25
CA TYR A 79 -25.36 18.54 2.03
C TYR A 79 -24.22 19.56 2.18
N MET A 80 -23.64 19.69 3.38
CA MET A 80 -22.56 20.64 3.67
C MET A 80 -21.39 20.52 2.69
N TYR A 81 -20.97 19.28 2.39
CA TYR A 81 -19.90 19.03 1.43
C TYR A 81 -20.26 19.52 0.02
N TYR A 82 -21.44 19.16 -0.47
CA TYR A 82 -21.89 19.52 -1.82
C TYR A 82 -22.07 21.04 -1.99
N LYS A 83 -22.61 21.73 -0.98
CA LYS A 83 -22.72 23.21 -1.00
C LYS A 83 -21.36 23.88 -1.20
N VAL A 84 -20.35 23.43 -0.45
CA VAL A 84 -18.99 23.97 -0.54
C VAL A 84 -18.33 23.62 -1.88
N LEU A 85 -18.58 22.42 -2.40
CA LEU A 85 -18.03 21.97 -3.68
C LEU A 85 -18.50 22.84 -4.87
N LEU A 86 -19.72 23.36 -4.82
CA LEU A 86 -20.28 24.26 -5.86
C LEU A 86 -19.59 25.63 -5.86
N VAL A 87 -19.13 26.10 -4.70
CA VAL A 87 -18.54 27.43 -4.53
C VAL A 87 -17.03 27.41 -4.72
N VAL A 88 -16.36 26.31 -4.36
CA VAL A 88 -14.89 26.25 -4.28
C VAL A 88 -14.33 25.08 -5.09
N ARG A 89 -13.56 25.37 -6.15
CA ARG A 89 -12.77 24.37 -6.91
C ARG A 89 -11.45 23.98 -6.21
N ASN A 90 -11.45 23.84 -4.89
CA ASN A 90 -10.22 23.61 -4.12
C ASN A 90 -9.84 22.12 -4.11
N LYS A 91 -8.56 21.80 -4.36
CA LYS A 91 -8.01 20.45 -4.23
C LYS A 91 -7.97 19.96 -2.77
N LEU A 92 -7.96 20.89 -1.80
CA LEU A 92 -7.90 20.60 -0.37
C LEU A 92 -9.05 19.69 0.08
N ILE A 93 -10.28 20.00 -0.34
CA ILE A 93 -11.50 19.29 0.05
C ILE A 93 -11.75 17.99 -0.72
N LYS A 94 -10.86 17.59 -1.64
CA LYS A 94 -10.96 16.30 -2.33
C LYS A 94 -10.37 15.17 -1.50
N ASN A 95 -10.95 13.99 -1.63
CA ASN A 95 -10.49 12.73 -1.06
C ASN A 95 -10.30 12.75 0.47
N ILE A 96 -11.22 13.43 1.19
CA ILE A 96 -11.08 13.64 2.64
C ILE A 96 -11.14 12.31 3.38
N CYS A 97 -12.05 11.41 2.98
CA CYS A 97 -12.20 10.08 3.56
C CYS A 97 -10.92 9.25 3.42
N GLU A 98 -10.32 9.25 2.22
CA GLU A 98 -9.08 8.56 1.89
C GLU A 98 -7.91 9.08 2.72
N LYS A 99 -7.76 10.41 2.80
CA LYS A 99 -6.75 11.07 3.63
C LYS A 99 -6.95 10.77 5.13
N ALA A 100 -8.19 10.75 5.59
CA ALA A 100 -8.51 10.42 6.97
C ALA A 100 -8.17 8.96 7.29
N ALA A 101 -8.52 8.04 6.39
CA ALA A 101 -8.22 6.62 6.50
C ALA A 101 -6.71 6.33 6.47
N PHE A 102 -5.94 7.00 5.60
CA PHE A 102 -4.48 6.90 5.55
C PHE A 102 -3.81 7.38 6.86
N HIS A 103 -4.31 8.46 7.46
CA HIS A 103 -3.73 9.00 8.70
C HIS A 103 -4.32 8.40 9.99
N GLY A 104 -5.25 7.45 9.91
CA GLY A 104 -5.88 6.83 11.08
C GLY A 104 -6.84 7.77 11.82
N HIS A 105 -7.31 8.83 11.17
CA HIS A 105 -8.19 9.83 11.77
C HIS A 105 -9.66 9.39 11.66
N ILE A 106 -10.05 8.40 12.46
CA ILE A 106 -11.40 7.83 12.43
C ILE A 106 -12.51 8.86 12.66
N ASP A 107 -12.30 9.86 13.52
CA ASP A 107 -13.28 10.92 13.75
C ASP A 107 -13.45 11.81 12.51
N CYS A 108 -12.35 12.10 11.82
CA CYS A 108 -12.40 12.82 10.55
C CYS A 108 -13.16 12.01 9.51
N LEU A 109 -12.95 10.69 9.47
CA LEU A 109 -13.66 9.79 8.56
C LEU A 109 -15.17 9.78 8.85
N LYS A 110 -15.56 9.62 10.13
CA LYS A 110 -16.95 9.67 10.60
C LYS A 110 -17.62 11.01 10.27
N ILE A 111 -16.99 12.13 10.62
CA ILE A 111 -17.53 13.47 10.32
C ILE A 111 -17.66 13.70 8.83
N SER A 112 -16.66 13.28 8.05
CA SER A 112 -16.73 13.40 6.58
C SER A 112 -17.98 12.71 6.04
N ARG A 113 -18.33 11.53 6.55
CA ARG A 113 -19.56 10.83 6.16
C ARG A 113 -20.82 11.57 6.61
N GLU A 114 -20.85 12.06 7.85
CA GLU A 114 -21.99 12.84 8.38
C GLU A 114 -22.26 14.13 7.59
N ILE A 115 -21.20 14.82 7.14
CA ILE A 115 -21.33 16.07 6.36
C ILE A 115 -21.55 15.85 4.86
N GLY A 116 -21.71 14.58 4.44
CA GLY A 116 -22.06 14.21 3.08
C GLY A 116 -20.89 14.02 2.10
N VAL A 117 -19.65 13.85 2.58
CA VAL A 117 -18.52 13.51 1.70
C VAL A 117 -18.74 12.09 1.16
N PRO A 118 -18.86 11.87 -0.16
CA PRO A 118 -19.11 10.54 -0.72
C PRO A 118 -17.86 9.65 -0.62
N TRP A 119 -18.07 8.33 -0.64
CA TRP A 119 -16.98 7.39 -0.92
C TRP A 119 -16.48 7.59 -2.35
N CYS A 120 -15.16 7.51 -2.56
CA CYS A 120 -14.63 7.41 -3.92
C CYS A 120 -14.91 5.99 -4.45
N ASN A 121 -15.98 5.83 -5.23
CA ASN A 121 -16.31 4.55 -5.85
C ASN A 121 -15.49 4.39 -7.14
N SER A 122 -14.36 3.67 -7.06
CA SER A 122 -13.51 3.32 -8.20
C SER A 122 -14.14 2.26 -9.13
N SER A 123 -15.28 1.67 -8.74
CA SER A 123 -15.93 0.55 -9.43
C SER A 123 -16.47 0.84 -10.83
N GLN A 124 -16.52 2.10 -11.29
CA GLN A 124 -16.97 2.42 -12.66
C GLN A 124 -15.85 2.58 -13.70
N ARG A 125 -14.56 2.62 -13.33
CA ARG A 125 -13.47 2.91 -14.30
C ARG A 125 -12.56 1.74 -14.67
N PHE A 126 -12.55 0.64 -13.92
CA PHE A 126 -11.55 -0.43 -14.11
C PHE A 126 -12.15 -1.84 -14.18
N GLN A 127 -13.48 -1.99 -14.26
CA GLN A 127 -14.11 -3.31 -14.36
C GLN A 127 -13.90 -4.01 -15.71
N SER A 128 -13.40 -3.34 -16.76
CA SER A 128 -13.35 -3.95 -18.10
C SER A 128 -11.98 -4.40 -18.61
N GLU A 129 -10.83 -3.92 -18.10
CA GLU A 129 -9.54 -4.17 -18.78
C GLU A 129 -8.32 -4.15 -17.85
N CYS A 130 -8.28 -4.98 -16.81
CA CYS A 130 -7.02 -5.32 -16.15
C CYS A 130 -6.71 -6.79 -16.38
N GLU A 131 -6.16 -7.08 -17.55
CA GLU A 131 -5.49 -8.36 -17.77
C GLU A 131 -4.36 -8.51 -16.72
N PRO A 132 -4.06 -9.75 -16.27
CA PRO A 132 -2.93 -10.05 -15.38
C PRO A 132 -1.59 -9.43 -15.83
N THR A 133 -1.44 -9.13 -17.12
CA THR A 133 -0.27 -8.57 -17.78
C THR A 133 0.00 -7.09 -17.46
N GLU A 134 -1.02 -6.26 -17.16
CA GLU A 134 -0.85 -4.82 -16.90
C GLU A 134 -0.27 -4.58 -15.49
N PHE A 135 -0.73 -5.35 -14.49
CA PHE A 135 -0.17 -5.37 -13.13
C PHE A 135 1.28 -5.88 -13.14
N HIS A 136 1.56 -6.95 -13.91
CA HIS A 136 2.92 -7.43 -14.15
C HIS A 136 3.80 -6.35 -14.81
N ARG A 137 3.31 -5.60 -15.82
CA ARG A 137 4.05 -4.52 -16.51
C ARG A 137 4.35 -3.32 -15.63
N ILE A 138 3.40 -2.88 -14.80
CA ILE A 138 3.58 -1.71 -13.91
C ILE A 138 4.59 -2.03 -12.81
N MET A 139 4.54 -3.25 -12.25
CA MET A 139 5.57 -3.80 -11.35
C MET A 139 6.94 -4.01 -12.04
N TYR A 140 7.01 -3.92 -13.37
CA TYR A 140 8.20 -4.11 -14.21
C TYR A 140 8.71 -2.86 -14.95
N SER A 141 8.13 -1.67 -14.76
CA SER A 141 8.69 -0.44 -15.35
C SER A 141 10.12 -0.20 -14.81
N ARG A 142 11.24 -0.21 -15.56
CA ARG A 142 11.54 -0.35 -17.00
C ARG A 142 12.87 -1.10 -17.18
N SER A 143 12.96 -1.91 -18.23
CA SER A 143 14.16 -2.58 -18.77
C SER A 143 15.00 -1.71 -19.72
N HIS A 144 14.93 -0.38 -19.64
CA HIS A 144 15.64 0.52 -20.56
C HIS A 144 16.34 1.66 -19.82
N GLY A 145 17.58 1.41 -19.40
CA GLY A 145 18.70 2.32 -19.66
C GLY A 145 18.67 3.75 -19.14
N HIS A 146 17.89 4.10 -18.12
CA HIS A 146 18.04 5.39 -17.44
C HIS A 146 18.22 5.21 -15.94
N LYS A 147 19.26 5.87 -15.40
CA LYS A 147 19.47 6.10 -13.97
C LYS A 147 18.20 6.71 -13.36
N LEU A 148 17.38 5.86 -12.76
CA LEU A 148 16.35 6.23 -11.81
C LEU A 148 16.46 5.19 -10.69
N SER A 149 16.68 5.66 -9.47
CA SER A 149 16.45 4.88 -8.26
C SER A 149 15.13 4.13 -8.42
N VAL A 150 15.18 2.81 -8.30
CA VAL A 150 14.03 1.92 -8.37
C VAL A 150 12.98 2.41 -7.38
N PRO A 151 11.73 2.72 -7.78
CA PRO A 151 10.70 3.01 -6.81
C PRO A 151 10.53 1.75 -5.96
N SER A 152 10.59 1.91 -4.64
CA SER A 152 9.92 1.03 -3.71
C SER A 152 8.50 0.78 -4.21
N TYR A 153 7.93 -0.38 -3.88
CA TYR A 153 6.51 -0.62 -4.07
C TYR A 153 5.72 0.54 -3.43
N ASP A 154 5.25 1.48 -4.25
CA ASP A 154 4.56 2.69 -3.79
C ASP A 154 3.07 2.43 -3.90
N SER A 155 2.53 1.97 -2.78
CA SER A 155 1.13 1.59 -2.64
C SER A 155 0.13 2.72 -2.75
N SER A 156 0.60 3.94 -2.54
CA SER A 156 -0.22 5.13 -2.64
C SER A 156 -0.79 5.38 -4.04
N ARG A 157 -0.17 4.80 -5.09
CA ARG A 157 -0.58 5.02 -6.49
C ARG A 157 -1.87 4.33 -6.91
N TRP A 158 -2.22 3.25 -6.24
CA TRP A 158 -3.40 2.42 -6.56
C TRP A 158 -4.39 2.33 -5.41
N ALA A 159 -4.04 2.82 -4.23
CA ALA A 159 -4.97 3.00 -3.13
C ALA A 159 -5.93 4.15 -3.45
N GLN A 160 -7.10 3.83 -3.99
CA GLN A 160 -8.05 4.84 -4.45
C GLN A 160 -9.23 5.00 -3.49
N SER A 161 -9.57 3.95 -2.75
CA SER A 161 -10.66 3.97 -1.77
C SER A 161 -10.17 4.25 -0.35
N ALA A 162 -11.11 4.59 0.54
CA ALA A 162 -10.81 4.71 1.97
C ALA A 162 -10.35 3.38 2.58
N CYS A 163 -10.91 2.24 2.13
CA CYS A 163 -10.45 0.90 2.52
C CYS A 163 -9.00 0.68 2.10
N ASP A 164 -8.65 1.01 0.85
CA ASP A 164 -7.27 0.85 0.38
C ASP A 164 -6.29 1.68 1.21
N GLN A 165 -6.62 2.93 1.49
CA GLN A 165 -5.76 3.85 2.23
C GLN A 165 -5.58 3.46 3.70
N ALA A 166 -6.65 2.95 4.33
CA ALA A 166 -6.55 2.34 5.65
C ALA A 166 -5.69 1.07 5.62
N ALA A 167 -5.82 0.24 4.58
CA ALA A 167 -5.01 -0.96 4.39
C ALA A 167 -3.53 -0.64 4.12
N VAL A 168 -3.22 0.45 3.40
CA VAL A 168 -1.84 0.93 3.18
C VAL A 168 -1.18 1.28 4.52
N SER A 169 -1.88 2.01 5.38
CA SER A 169 -1.29 2.58 6.60
C SER A 169 -1.52 1.75 7.87
N GLY A 170 -2.16 0.59 7.76
CA GLY A 170 -2.43 -0.29 8.90
C GLY A 170 -3.49 0.23 9.86
N ASN A 171 -4.33 1.17 9.44
CA ASN A 171 -5.35 1.77 10.29
C ASN A 171 -6.63 0.92 10.32
N LEU A 172 -6.59 -0.19 11.07
CA LEU A 172 -7.66 -1.19 11.13
C LEU A 172 -9.03 -0.57 11.45
N ASP A 173 -9.13 0.31 12.45
CA ASP A 173 -10.41 0.93 12.83
C ASP A 173 -11.02 1.75 11.68
N CYS A 174 -10.18 2.42 10.89
CA CYS A 174 -10.64 3.14 9.70
C CYS A 174 -11.08 2.18 8.60
N LEU A 175 -10.40 1.04 8.42
CA LEU A 175 -10.75 0.00 7.47
C LEU A 175 -12.13 -0.59 7.80
N ILE A 176 -12.33 -0.98 9.06
CA ILE A 176 -13.59 -1.54 9.59
C ILE A 176 -14.72 -0.53 9.34
N TYR A 177 -14.55 0.69 9.83
CA TYR A 177 -15.57 1.72 9.70
C TYR A 177 -15.91 2.02 8.24
N ALA A 178 -14.90 2.14 7.37
CA ALA A 178 -15.13 2.41 5.96
C ALA A 178 -15.96 1.29 5.30
N HIS A 179 -15.57 0.03 5.52
CA HIS A 179 -16.25 -1.12 4.94
C HIS A 179 -17.71 -1.23 5.42
N GLU A 180 -17.93 -1.21 6.73
CA GLU A 180 -19.28 -1.33 7.33
C GLU A 180 -20.23 -0.20 6.94
N ASN A 181 -19.69 0.95 6.52
CA ASN A 181 -20.47 2.11 6.09
C ASN A 181 -20.52 2.28 4.55
N GLY A 182 -20.24 1.20 3.80
CA GLY A 182 -20.50 1.12 2.37
C GLY A 182 -19.35 1.49 1.45
N SER A 183 -18.12 1.64 1.97
CA SER A 183 -16.92 1.67 1.12
C SER A 183 -16.68 0.26 0.57
N GLN A 184 -16.64 0.14 -0.76
CA GLN A 184 -16.47 -1.15 -1.42
C GLN A 184 -15.03 -1.65 -1.32
N TRP A 185 -14.87 -2.98 -1.28
CA TRP A 185 -13.56 -3.60 -1.46
C TRP A 185 -13.03 -3.32 -2.86
N SER A 186 -11.78 -2.89 -2.93
CA SER A 186 -10.99 -2.99 -4.16
C SER A 186 -10.47 -4.41 -4.31
N ILE A 187 -10.32 -4.89 -5.56
CA ILE A 187 -9.61 -6.14 -5.86
C ILE A 187 -8.15 -6.12 -5.42
N PHE A 188 -7.63 -4.93 -5.09
CA PHE A 188 -6.26 -4.76 -4.63
C PHE A 188 -6.14 -4.76 -3.11
N THR A 189 -7.19 -4.45 -2.32
CA THR A 189 -7.10 -4.16 -0.87
C THR A 189 -6.26 -5.18 -0.08
N CYS A 190 -6.46 -6.49 -0.31
CA CYS A 190 -5.64 -7.52 0.33
C CYS A 190 -4.18 -7.49 -0.12
N CYS A 191 -3.90 -7.28 -1.41
CA CYS A 191 -2.53 -7.13 -1.91
C CYS A 191 -1.83 -5.93 -1.26
N ILE A 192 -2.56 -4.83 -1.07
CA ILE A 192 -2.07 -3.63 -0.38
C ILE A 192 -1.63 -3.97 1.03
N ALA A 193 -2.55 -4.49 1.83
CA ALA A 193 -2.29 -4.82 3.23
C ALA A 193 -1.13 -5.81 3.36
N ALA A 194 -1.06 -6.79 2.45
CA ALA A 194 -0.01 -7.79 2.41
C ALA A 194 1.38 -7.17 2.14
N ALA A 195 1.49 -6.27 1.16
CA ALA A 195 2.76 -5.66 0.80
C ALA A 195 3.23 -4.53 1.73
N GLU A 196 2.34 -3.95 2.53
CA GLU A 196 2.70 -3.00 3.60
C GLU A 196 2.86 -3.69 4.96
N GLY A 197 2.60 -5.00 5.04
CA GLY A 197 2.81 -5.78 6.27
C GLY A 197 1.71 -5.63 7.31
N ASN A 198 0.59 -5.04 6.93
CA ASN A 198 -0.55 -4.79 7.81
C ASN A 198 -1.42 -6.04 7.95
N LEU A 199 -0.90 -7.04 8.68
CA LEU A 199 -1.54 -8.35 8.83
C LEU A 199 -2.98 -8.25 9.34
N GLU A 200 -3.26 -7.41 10.34
CA GLU A 200 -4.62 -7.30 10.88
C GLU A 200 -5.61 -6.72 9.85
N CYS A 201 -5.17 -5.74 9.05
CA CYS A 201 -5.97 -5.24 7.92
C CYS A 201 -6.21 -6.32 6.86
N LEU A 202 -5.18 -7.12 6.54
CA LEU A 202 -5.28 -8.24 5.61
C LEU A 202 -6.27 -9.30 6.11
N ARG A 203 -6.17 -9.66 7.39
CA ARG A 203 -7.07 -10.62 8.06
C ARG A 203 -8.51 -10.14 8.00
N TYR A 204 -8.77 -8.92 8.47
CA TYR A 204 -10.11 -8.36 8.46
C TYR A 204 -10.70 -8.28 7.04
N ALA A 205 -9.92 -7.79 6.07
CA ALA A 205 -10.38 -7.72 4.68
C ALA A 205 -10.71 -9.11 4.13
N HIS A 206 -9.86 -10.11 4.36
CA HIS A 206 -10.10 -11.49 3.92
C HIS A 206 -11.36 -12.09 4.56
N GLU A 207 -11.47 -12.02 5.89
CA GLU A 207 -12.58 -12.57 6.67
C GLU A 207 -13.93 -11.91 6.32
N ASN A 208 -13.92 -10.68 5.77
CA ASN A 208 -15.10 -9.94 5.32
C ASN A 208 -15.26 -9.92 3.79
N GLY A 209 -14.73 -10.93 3.11
CA GLY A 209 -15.02 -11.19 1.70
C GLY A 209 -14.31 -10.28 0.69
N CYS A 210 -13.25 -9.59 1.09
CA CYS A 210 -12.40 -8.88 0.13
C CYS A 210 -11.74 -9.89 -0.82
N PRO A 211 -11.83 -9.66 -2.15
CA PRO A 211 -11.11 -10.50 -3.11
C PRO A 211 -9.60 -10.46 -2.86
N TRP A 212 -8.99 -11.63 -2.95
CA TRP A 212 -7.54 -11.80 -2.97
C TRP A 212 -7.16 -12.85 -4.01
N ASN A 213 -5.95 -12.77 -4.55
CA ASN A 213 -5.46 -13.67 -5.60
C ASN A 213 -3.96 -13.95 -5.41
N VAL A 214 -3.36 -14.70 -6.34
CA VAL A 214 -1.92 -15.05 -6.33
C VAL A 214 -0.99 -13.85 -6.13
N ASN A 215 -1.40 -12.64 -6.58
CA ASN A 215 -0.61 -11.43 -6.38
C ASN A 215 -0.47 -11.05 -4.91
N THR A 216 -1.32 -11.54 -4.00
CA THR A 216 -1.25 -11.26 -2.56
C THR A 216 0.00 -11.89 -1.94
N CYS A 217 0.32 -13.15 -2.30
CA CYS A 217 1.57 -13.80 -1.90
C CYS A 217 2.80 -13.05 -2.45
N ILE A 218 2.74 -12.70 -3.74
CA ILE A 218 3.81 -11.96 -4.42
C ILE A 218 4.01 -10.58 -3.76
N ALA A 219 2.92 -9.92 -3.37
CA ALA A 219 2.91 -8.62 -2.71
C ALA A 219 3.55 -8.71 -1.31
N ALA A 220 3.14 -9.68 -0.47
CA ALA A 220 3.78 -9.94 0.82
C ALA A 220 5.29 -10.23 0.70
N ALA A 221 5.68 -11.07 -0.26
CA ALA A 221 7.09 -11.39 -0.50
C ALA A 221 7.87 -10.20 -1.07
N SER A 222 7.24 -9.35 -1.89
CA SER A 222 7.86 -8.12 -2.37
C SER A 222 8.00 -7.06 -1.28
N GLY A 223 7.08 -7.01 -0.31
CA GLY A 223 7.11 -6.07 0.82
C GLY A 223 8.09 -6.49 1.92
N GLY A 224 8.39 -7.79 2.05
CA GLY A 224 9.24 -8.29 3.13
C GLY A 224 8.45 -8.73 4.36
N HIS A 225 7.20 -9.13 4.17
CA HIS A 225 6.27 -9.41 5.26
C HIS A 225 5.95 -10.91 5.36
N LEU A 226 6.84 -11.66 6.02
CA LEU A 226 6.72 -13.10 6.19
C LEU A 226 5.39 -13.52 6.85
N ASN A 227 4.92 -12.77 7.86
CA ASN A 227 3.67 -13.11 8.55
C ASN A 227 2.44 -12.96 7.63
N CYS A 228 2.41 -11.94 6.76
CA CYS A 228 1.38 -11.81 5.73
C CYS A 228 1.46 -12.97 4.74
N LEU A 229 2.66 -13.34 4.28
CA LEU A 229 2.84 -14.47 3.36
C LEU A 229 2.36 -15.79 3.97
N LYS A 230 2.72 -16.07 5.23
CA LYS A 230 2.26 -17.24 5.99
C LYS A 230 0.74 -17.29 6.04
N TYR A 231 0.12 -16.19 6.47
CA TYR A 231 -1.34 -16.11 6.56
C TYR A 231 -2.03 -16.40 5.22
N VAL A 232 -1.57 -15.80 4.12
CA VAL A 232 -2.17 -16.03 2.79
C VAL A 232 -1.98 -17.49 2.34
N HIS A 233 -0.80 -18.06 2.59
CA HIS A 233 -0.50 -19.44 2.22
C HIS A 233 -1.32 -20.46 3.03
N GLU A 234 -1.40 -20.28 4.35
CA GLU A 234 -2.15 -21.15 5.27
C GLU A 234 -3.66 -21.14 4.98
N ASN A 235 -4.18 -20.04 4.41
CA ASN A 235 -5.56 -19.95 3.94
C ASN A 235 -5.76 -20.45 2.49
N GLY A 236 -4.84 -21.30 2.00
CA GLY A 236 -5.06 -22.15 0.82
C GLY A 236 -4.59 -21.58 -0.52
N PHE A 237 -3.89 -20.44 -0.54
CA PHE A 237 -3.33 -19.90 -1.77
C PHE A 237 -1.94 -20.48 -2.09
N ALA A 238 -1.80 -20.94 -3.33
CA ALA A 238 -0.55 -21.47 -3.83
C ALA A 238 0.53 -20.37 -3.94
N LEU A 239 1.75 -20.74 -3.59
CA LEU A 239 2.93 -19.93 -3.82
C LEU A 239 3.32 -20.04 -5.29
N ASP A 240 3.42 -18.89 -5.96
CA ASP A 240 3.88 -18.81 -7.35
C ASP A 240 5.39 -18.49 -7.40
N LYS A 241 6.08 -18.90 -8.48
CA LYS A 241 7.52 -18.68 -8.66
C LYS A 241 7.97 -17.22 -8.53
N PHE A 242 7.09 -16.27 -8.82
CA PHE A 242 7.37 -14.86 -8.61
C PHE A 242 7.51 -14.52 -7.13
N THR A 243 6.94 -15.29 -6.20
CA THR A 243 7.15 -15.15 -4.74
C THR A 243 8.63 -15.28 -4.40
N CYS A 244 9.26 -16.40 -4.78
CA CYS A 244 10.71 -16.62 -4.61
C CYS A 244 11.52 -15.55 -5.34
N SER A 245 11.17 -15.24 -6.60
CA SER A 245 11.87 -14.26 -7.41
C SER A 245 11.86 -12.84 -6.80
N LYS A 246 10.74 -12.42 -6.20
CA LYS A 246 10.62 -11.12 -5.51
C LYS A 246 11.36 -11.09 -4.17
N ALA A 247 11.26 -12.16 -3.37
CA ALA A 247 12.02 -12.27 -2.13
C ALA A 247 13.54 -12.20 -2.41
N ALA A 248 14.00 -12.93 -3.42
CA ALA A 248 15.39 -12.92 -3.87
C ALA A 248 15.83 -11.55 -4.40
N ARG A 249 14.97 -10.88 -5.19
CA ARG A 249 15.22 -9.52 -5.70
C ARG A 249 15.41 -8.48 -4.59
N ASN A 250 14.66 -8.59 -3.49
CA ASN A 250 14.68 -7.59 -2.41
C ASN A 250 15.56 -8.00 -1.23
N GLY A 251 16.19 -9.17 -1.28
CA GLY A 251 17.14 -9.62 -0.25
C GLY A 251 16.49 -10.24 0.99
N TYR A 252 15.22 -10.63 0.89
CA TYR A 252 14.47 -11.24 2.00
C TYR A 252 14.70 -12.75 2.05
N LEU A 253 15.85 -13.15 2.59
CA LEU A 253 16.28 -14.55 2.67
C LEU A 253 15.31 -15.43 3.47
N ASP A 254 14.79 -14.91 4.58
CA ASP A 254 13.83 -15.61 5.43
C ASP A 254 12.54 -15.96 4.69
N ILE A 255 12.06 -15.05 3.84
CA ILE A 255 10.89 -15.26 2.98
C ILE A 255 11.22 -16.21 1.83
N LEU A 256 12.38 -16.06 1.19
CA LEU A 256 12.82 -16.98 0.13
C LEU A 256 12.91 -18.42 0.66
N ARG A 257 13.48 -18.58 1.86
CA ARG A 257 13.57 -19.87 2.54
C ARG A 257 12.19 -20.44 2.83
N TYR A 258 11.32 -19.67 3.48
CA TYR A 258 9.96 -20.10 3.78
C TYR A 258 9.20 -20.51 2.51
N ALA A 259 9.26 -19.70 1.45
CA ALA A 259 8.57 -19.99 0.20
C ALA A 259 9.09 -21.30 -0.42
N HIS A 260 10.41 -21.49 -0.48
CA HIS A 260 11.02 -22.71 -1.00
C HIS A 260 10.63 -23.95 -0.18
N GLU A 261 10.75 -23.89 1.14
CA GLU A 261 10.44 -25.00 2.05
C GLU A 261 8.96 -25.41 1.98
N ASN A 262 8.06 -24.49 1.59
CA ASN A 262 6.64 -24.75 1.38
C ASN A 262 6.28 -25.03 -0.09
N GLY A 263 7.25 -25.48 -0.89
CA GLY A 263 7.01 -25.99 -2.23
C GLY A 263 6.76 -24.91 -3.30
N CYS A 264 7.12 -23.65 -3.04
CA CYS A 264 7.09 -22.63 -4.08
C CYS A 264 8.06 -23.00 -5.20
N PRO A 265 7.59 -23.06 -6.47
CA PRO A 265 8.50 -23.25 -7.59
C PRO A 265 9.48 -22.08 -7.68
N TRP A 266 10.63 -22.33 -8.29
CA TRP A 266 11.60 -21.28 -8.63
C TRP A 266 12.26 -21.57 -9.98
N ASP A 267 12.74 -20.53 -10.64
CA ASP A 267 13.46 -20.62 -11.91
C ASP A 267 14.69 -19.69 -11.92
N THR A 268 15.37 -19.59 -13.07
CA THR A 268 16.59 -18.78 -13.23
C THR A 268 16.38 -17.30 -12.94
N LEU A 269 15.14 -16.81 -12.90
CA LEU A 269 14.83 -15.44 -12.48
C LEU A 269 15.13 -15.20 -11.00
N THR A 270 15.07 -16.23 -10.16
CA THR A 270 15.36 -16.11 -8.72
C THR A 270 16.82 -15.76 -8.51
N CYS A 271 17.74 -16.55 -9.08
CA CYS A 271 19.18 -16.32 -9.02
C CYS A 271 19.58 -15.01 -9.74
N SER A 272 19.07 -14.77 -10.95
CA SER A 272 19.42 -13.55 -11.69
C SER A 272 18.91 -12.27 -11.01
N ASN A 273 17.72 -12.27 -10.39
CA ASN A 273 17.25 -11.12 -9.61
C ASN A 273 18.06 -10.90 -8.33
N ALA A 274 18.44 -11.96 -7.61
CA ALA A 274 19.34 -11.83 -6.45
C ALA A 274 20.69 -11.22 -6.86
N ALA A 275 21.30 -11.74 -7.93
CA ALA A 275 22.56 -11.26 -8.47
C ALA A 275 22.47 -9.81 -8.97
N ARG A 276 21.39 -9.46 -9.68
CA ARG A 276 21.11 -8.12 -10.20
C ARG A 276 21.05 -7.06 -9.11
N HIS A 277 20.57 -7.42 -7.93
CA HIS A 277 20.35 -6.50 -6.80
C HIS A 277 21.41 -6.63 -5.70
N GLY A 278 22.42 -7.49 -5.89
CA GLY A 278 23.53 -7.65 -4.95
C GLY A 278 23.18 -8.46 -3.70
N ASN A 279 22.08 -9.21 -3.72
CA ASN A 279 21.62 -10.00 -2.57
C ASN A 279 22.34 -11.35 -2.56
N LEU A 280 23.61 -11.35 -2.16
CA LEU A 280 24.46 -12.53 -2.17
C LEU A 280 23.86 -13.68 -1.36
N ASP A 281 23.33 -13.42 -0.16
CA ASP A 281 22.80 -14.49 0.70
C ASP A 281 21.59 -15.21 0.07
N CYS A 282 20.71 -14.46 -0.60
CA CYS A 282 19.62 -15.04 -1.39
C CYS A 282 20.14 -15.86 -2.57
N LEU A 283 21.14 -15.35 -3.29
CA LEU A 283 21.77 -16.07 -4.42
C LEU A 283 22.42 -17.37 -3.95
N ARG A 284 23.14 -17.32 -2.82
CA ARG A 284 23.78 -18.48 -2.21
C ARG A 284 22.77 -19.54 -1.84
N TYR A 285 21.76 -19.15 -1.05
CA TYR A 285 20.70 -20.05 -0.63
C TYR A 285 19.96 -20.67 -1.81
N ALA A 286 19.58 -19.88 -2.82
CA ALA A 286 18.90 -20.39 -4.00
C ALA A 286 19.76 -21.43 -4.73
N HIS A 287 21.03 -21.12 -4.97
CA HIS A 287 21.95 -22.04 -5.64
C HIS A 287 22.18 -23.33 -4.85
N GLU A 288 22.52 -23.21 -3.56
CA GLU A 288 22.86 -24.34 -2.68
C GLU A 288 21.67 -25.32 -2.53
N ASN A 289 20.44 -24.86 -2.72
CA ASN A 289 19.22 -25.67 -2.67
C ASN A 289 18.69 -26.08 -4.06
N GLY A 290 19.48 -25.89 -5.12
CA GLY A 290 19.17 -26.43 -6.45
C GLY A 290 18.31 -25.52 -7.33
N CYS A 291 18.17 -24.24 -7.02
CA CYS A 291 17.58 -23.28 -7.95
C CYS A 291 18.48 -23.16 -9.20
N PRO A 292 17.92 -23.30 -10.42
CA PRO A 292 18.71 -23.16 -11.62
C PRO A 292 19.23 -21.73 -11.79
N TRP A 293 20.38 -21.60 -12.44
CA TRP A 293 20.94 -20.32 -12.87
C TRP A 293 21.46 -20.40 -14.30
N ASP A 294 21.59 -19.25 -14.95
CA ASP A 294 22.08 -19.14 -16.31
C ASP A 294 23.00 -17.91 -16.47
N THR A 295 23.43 -17.64 -17.71
CA THR A 295 24.33 -16.51 -18.03
C THR A 295 23.79 -15.14 -17.62
N LEU A 296 22.47 -14.99 -17.39
CA LEU A 296 21.90 -13.75 -16.89
C LEU A 296 22.35 -13.45 -15.46
N THR A 297 22.57 -14.48 -14.64
CA THR A 297 23.02 -14.31 -13.25
C THR A 297 24.36 -13.56 -13.19
N CYS A 298 25.37 -14.04 -13.92
CA CYS A 298 26.66 -13.36 -14.03
C CYS A 298 26.55 -12.00 -14.71
N SER A 299 25.83 -11.91 -15.84
CA SER A 299 25.76 -10.66 -16.60
C SER A 299 24.98 -9.55 -15.88
N ASP A 300 24.01 -9.88 -15.02
CA ASP A 300 23.28 -8.93 -14.20
C ASP A 300 24.09 -8.46 -12.99
N ALA A 301 24.81 -9.36 -12.31
CA ALA A 301 25.76 -8.95 -11.27
C ALA A 301 26.82 -8.00 -11.83
N ALA A 302 27.41 -8.33 -12.98
CA ALA A 302 28.37 -7.47 -13.68
C ALA A 302 27.78 -6.11 -14.09
N ARG A 303 26.55 -6.09 -14.63
CA ARG A 303 25.86 -4.86 -15.06
C ARG A 303 25.70 -3.85 -13.91
N HIS A 304 25.34 -4.35 -12.73
CA HIS A 304 25.04 -3.50 -11.57
C HIS A 304 26.22 -3.31 -10.62
N GLY A 305 27.34 -3.99 -10.86
CA GLY A 305 28.57 -3.82 -10.09
C GLY A 305 28.62 -4.64 -8.80
N HIS A 306 27.83 -5.71 -8.72
CA HIS A 306 27.81 -6.60 -7.57
C HIS A 306 28.89 -7.68 -7.71
N LEU A 307 30.14 -7.27 -7.45
CA LEU A 307 31.31 -8.15 -7.62
C LEU A 307 31.18 -9.43 -6.78
N ASP A 308 30.70 -9.34 -5.55
CA ASP A 308 30.59 -10.52 -4.67
C ASP A 308 29.62 -11.57 -5.23
N CYS A 309 28.48 -11.14 -5.79
CA CYS A 309 27.55 -12.03 -6.50
C CYS A 309 28.19 -12.64 -7.74
N LEU A 310 28.93 -11.85 -8.53
CA LEU A 310 29.62 -12.33 -9.73
C LEU A 310 30.71 -13.35 -9.40
N ARG A 311 31.48 -13.08 -8.33
CA ARG A 311 32.52 -13.98 -7.82
C ARG A 311 31.91 -15.30 -7.39
N TYR A 312 30.92 -15.25 -6.50
CA TYR A 312 30.22 -16.44 -6.02
C TYR A 312 29.64 -17.27 -7.17
N ALA A 313 28.89 -16.64 -8.09
CA ALA A 313 28.31 -17.32 -9.23
C ALA A 313 29.39 -18.00 -10.08
N ARG A 314 30.50 -17.30 -10.37
CA ARG A 314 31.58 -17.86 -11.19
C ARG A 314 32.32 -19.00 -10.50
N GLU A 315 32.68 -18.83 -9.23
CA GLU A 315 33.43 -19.81 -8.44
C GLU A 315 32.63 -21.12 -8.26
N ASN A 316 31.31 -21.05 -8.33
CA ASN A 316 30.41 -22.21 -8.24
C ASN A 316 29.90 -22.71 -9.60
N GLY A 317 30.50 -22.28 -10.71
CA GLY A 317 30.26 -22.85 -12.03
C GLY A 317 29.05 -22.28 -12.78
N CYS A 318 28.49 -21.14 -12.36
CA CYS A 318 27.50 -20.43 -13.17
C CYS A 318 28.10 -20.07 -14.53
N PRO A 319 27.40 -20.36 -15.65
CA PRO A 319 27.88 -19.95 -16.95
C PRO A 319 27.90 -18.43 -17.06
N TRP A 320 28.81 -17.94 -17.91
CA TRP A 320 28.90 -16.54 -18.28
C TRP A 320 29.17 -16.44 -19.78
N ASN A 321 28.90 -15.28 -20.37
CA ASN A 321 29.18 -15.01 -21.77
C ASN A 321 29.65 -13.56 -21.94
N ARG A 322 29.90 -13.16 -23.18
CA ARG A 322 30.33 -11.80 -23.54
C ARG A 322 29.48 -10.66 -22.98
N LEU A 323 28.21 -10.91 -22.66
CA LEU A 323 27.35 -9.90 -22.04
C LEU A 323 27.83 -9.51 -20.64
N THR A 324 28.55 -10.38 -19.95
CA THR A 324 29.15 -10.09 -18.63
C THR A 324 30.17 -8.96 -18.75
N CYS A 325 31.19 -9.12 -19.60
CA CYS A 325 32.19 -8.09 -19.87
C CYS A 325 31.55 -6.83 -20.48
N PHE A 326 30.68 -7.00 -21.48
CA PHE A 326 30.01 -5.87 -22.15
C PHE A 326 29.19 -5.04 -21.17
N ASN A 327 28.38 -5.66 -20.32
CA ASN A 327 27.54 -4.94 -19.36
C ASN A 327 28.37 -4.26 -18.26
N ALA A 328 29.44 -4.92 -17.78
CA ALA A 328 30.35 -4.31 -16.81
C ALA A 328 31.02 -3.05 -17.40
N ALA A 329 31.57 -3.16 -18.61
CA ALA A 329 32.21 -2.05 -19.32
C ALA A 329 31.23 -0.90 -19.61
N LYS A 330 30.06 -1.21 -20.19
CA LYS A 330 29.02 -0.23 -20.54
C LYS A 330 28.54 0.58 -19.34
N ASN A 331 28.53 -0.01 -18.14
CA ASN A 331 28.04 0.64 -16.92
C ASN A 331 29.18 1.13 -16.00
N GLY A 332 30.43 1.11 -16.46
CA GLY A 332 31.58 1.58 -15.69
C GLY A 332 31.87 0.76 -14.43
N ARG A 333 31.52 -0.53 -14.42
CA ARG A 333 31.75 -1.45 -13.29
C ARG A 333 33.13 -2.06 -13.41
N GLN A 334 34.16 -1.26 -13.12
CA GLN A 334 35.55 -1.61 -13.38
C GLN A 334 35.97 -2.89 -12.65
N ASP A 335 35.65 -3.03 -11.36
CA ASP A 335 36.03 -4.22 -10.57
C ASP A 335 35.43 -5.52 -11.16
N CYS A 336 34.16 -5.47 -11.59
CA CYS A 336 33.51 -6.61 -12.25
C CYS A 336 34.14 -6.92 -13.61
N LEU A 337 34.53 -5.90 -14.39
CA LEU A 337 35.18 -6.08 -15.68
C LEU A 337 36.58 -6.69 -15.51
N GLU A 338 37.39 -6.15 -14.61
CA GLU A 338 38.72 -6.66 -14.30
C GLU A 338 38.66 -8.11 -13.82
N TYR A 339 37.73 -8.41 -12.91
CA TYR A 339 37.49 -9.78 -12.46
C TYR A 339 37.09 -10.71 -13.61
N ALA A 340 36.13 -10.31 -14.44
CA ALA A 340 35.64 -11.13 -15.56
C ALA A 340 36.74 -11.41 -16.59
N LEU A 341 37.54 -10.39 -16.97
CA LEU A 341 38.65 -10.54 -17.90
C LEU A 341 39.76 -11.42 -17.33
N LYS A 342 40.16 -11.18 -16.07
CA LYS A 342 41.20 -11.97 -15.38
C LYS A 342 40.84 -13.45 -15.30
N ASN A 343 39.56 -13.77 -15.19
CA ASN A 343 39.07 -15.13 -15.04
C ASN A 343 38.58 -15.78 -16.37
N GLY A 344 38.85 -15.13 -17.52
CA GLY A 344 38.63 -15.72 -18.84
C GLY A 344 37.22 -15.61 -19.40
N CYS A 345 36.44 -14.59 -19.01
CA CYS A 345 35.14 -14.34 -19.61
C CYS A 345 35.30 -13.91 -21.07
N PRO A 346 34.52 -14.48 -22.03
CA PRO A 346 34.56 -14.07 -23.43
C PRO A 346 34.32 -12.57 -23.60
N ASN A 347 34.99 -11.96 -24.59
CA ASN A 347 35.02 -10.51 -24.81
C ASN A 347 34.58 -10.07 -26.24
N TYR A 348 34.21 -11.01 -27.13
CA TYR A 348 33.69 -10.73 -28.49
C TYR A 348 32.48 -11.59 -28.85
#